data_AF-A0A6L7JRE9-F1
#
_entry.id   AF-A0A6L7JRE9-F1
#
_cell.length_a   1.000
_cell.length_b   1.000
_cell.length_c   1.000
_cell.angle_alpha   90.00
_cell.angle_beta   90.00
_cell.angle_gamma   90.00
#
_symmetry.space_group_name_H-M   'P 1'
#
loop_
_entity.id
_entity.type
_entity.pdbx_description
1 polymer ?
#
loop_
_entity_poly.entity_id
_entity_poly.type
_entity_poly.pdbx_seq_one_letter_code
_entity_poly.pdbx_strand_id
1 'polypeptide(L)'
;VMHFADEDGFVPPEAVGKIRDTFSDRSEIEIYNYPGVDQAFPPNIKNSYHKPSTMMAYTRSLALLRSVMGPIYNLSQLWDMHCYHEFATRDVPATMSTMVDEPYVNHIPTMTGGVGSEQLSRFYKYHFVDANPDDTALIPISRTIGTDRLVDEMLFCFTHSREIDWMLPGVEPTGKYVEIPLVAIVNFRGDKLCHEHIYWDQASVLVQLGLIDSNELPVAGHETAVKLVDESQPSNTLMRNWASSEGKPIN
;
A
#
# COMPACT_ATOMS: atom_id res chain seq x y z
N VAL A 1 14.47 15.18 -15.44
CA VAL A 1 13.73 15.44 -14.18
C VAL A 1 14.53 16.35 -13.27
N MET A 2 13.90 17.35 -12.68
CA MET A 2 14.50 18.29 -11.74
C MET A 2 13.67 18.34 -10.45
N HIS A 3 14.35 18.41 -9.31
CA HIS A 3 13.75 18.39 -7.98
C HIS A 3 14.14 19.66 -7.23
N PHE A 4 13.17 20.46 -6.82
CA PHE A 4 13.37 21.71 -6.08
C PHE A 4 12.69 21.63 -4.71
N ALA A 5 13.42 22.01 -3.66
CA ALA A 5 12.86 22.14 -2.33
C ALA A 5 12.21 23.53 -2.19
N ASP A 6 11.05 23.61 -1.55
CA ASP A 6 10.28 24.87 -1.47
C ASP A 6 10.91 25.90 -0.53
N GLU A 7 11.61 25.43 0.50
CA GLU A 7 12.29 26.28 1.49
C GLU A 7 13.79 26.48 1.17
N ASP A 8 14.22 26.14 -0.05
CA ASP A 8 15.62 26.29 -0.48
C ASP A 8 16.03 27.77 -0.55
N GLY A 9 16.84 28.21 0.41
CA GLY A 9 17.37 29.58 0.47
C GLY A 9 18.34 29.94 -0.66
N PHE A 10 18.82 28.97 -1.45
CA PHE A 10 19.76 29.18 -2.56
C PHE A 10 19.05 29.23 -3.92
N VAL A 11 17.89 28.59 -4.04
CA VAL A 11 17.08 28.56 -5.27
C VAL A 11 15.69 29.11 -4.97
N PRO A 12 15.50 30.44 -5.00
CA PRO A 12 14.23 31.06 -4.62
C PRO A 12 13.09 30.69 -5.60
N PRO A 13 11.82 30.76 -5.18
CA PRO A 13 10.67 30.41 -6.02
C PRO A 13 10.64 31.12 -7.39
N GLU A 14 11.08 32.38 -7.46
CA GLU A 14 11.18 33.13 -8.71
C GLU A 14 12.17 32.48 -9.70
N ALA A 15 13.29 31.95 -9.21
CA ALA A 15 14.26 31.25 -10.04
C ALA A 15 13.69 29.92 -10.56
N VAL A 16 12.98 29.17 -9.71
CA VAL A 16 12.27 27.94 -10.14
C VAL A 16 11.20 28.26 -11.17
N GLY A 17 10.47 29.38 -11.02
CA GLY A 17 9.51 29.89 -12.00
C GLY A 17 10.15 30.13 -13.37
N LYS A 18 11.28 30.85 -13.41
CA LYS A 18 12.03 31.08 -14.66
C LYS A 18 12.47 29.77 -15.34
N ILE A 19 12.90 28.78 -14.57
CA ILE A 19 13.27 27.45 -15.10
C ILE A 19 12.04 26.77 -15.71
N ARG A 20 10.89 26.79 -15.03
CA ARG A 20 9.62 26.22 -15.54
C ARG A 20 9.19 26.89 -16.84
N ASP A 21 9.19 28.22 -16.88
CA ASP A 21 8.79 28.98 -18.07
C ASP A 21 9.72 28.66 -19.26
N THR A 22 11.03 28.57 -19.00
CA THR A 22 12.05 28.23 -20.01
C THR A 22 11.82 26.86 -20.64
N PHE A 23 11.32 25.89 -19.86
CA PHE A 23 11.09 24.51 -20.31
C PHE A 23 9.61 24.17 -20.54
N SER A 24 8.73 25.18 -20.59
CA SER A 24 7.27 24.99 -20.69
C SER A 24 6.84 24.21 -21.95
N ASP A 25 7.55 24.37 -23.07
CA ASP A 25 7.30 23.67 -24.33
C ASP A 25 8.02 22.31 -24.44
N ARG A 26 8.69 21.84 -23.38
CA ARG A 26 9.52 20.62 -23.38
C ARG A 26 8.90 19.51 -22.53
N SER A 27 8.04 18.71 -23.16
CA SER A 27 7.32 17.61 -22.50
C SER A 27 8.22 16.53 -21.86
N GLU A 28 9.47 16.40 -22.31
CA GLU A 28 10.45 15.46 -21.76
C GLU A 28 11.12 15.94 -20.48
N ILE A 29 10.90 17.20 -20.07
CA ILE A 29 11.47 17.80 -18.87
C ILE A 29 10.40 17.91 -17.79
N GLU A 30 10.50 17.02 -16.80
CA GLU A 30 9.66 17.09 -15.61
C GLU A 30 10.34 17.89 -14.49
N ILE A 31 9.62 18.87 -13.93
CA ILE A 31 10.08 19.71 -12.83
C ILE A 31 9.13 19.57 -11.63
N TYR A 32 9.68 19.17 -10.49
CA TYR A 32 8.93 18.95 -9.26
C TYR A 32 9.37 19.89 -8.15
N ASN A 33 8.40 20.43 -7.42
CA ASN A 33 8.62 21.19 -6.20
C ASN A 33 8.11 20.37 -4.99
N TYR A 34 8.82 20.45 -3.87
CA TYR A 34 8.53 19.72 -2.64
C TYR A 34 8.18 20.71 -1.51
N PRO A 35 6.88 20.91 -1.20
CA PRO A 35 6.42 21.88 -0.20
C PRO A 35 6.97 21.61 1.20
N GLY A 36 7.33 22.67 1.93
CA GLY A 36 7.74 22.60 3.34
C GLY A 36 9.03 21.83 3.60
N VAL A 37 9.94 21.80 2.62
CA VAL A 37 11.18 21.03 2.66
C VAL A 37 12.34 21.93 2.27
N ASP A 38 13.41 21.90 3.06
CA ASP A 38 14.67 22.60 2.78
C ASP A 38 15.52 21.82 1.76
N GLN A 39 16.52 22.49 1.20
CA GLN A 39 17.50 21.90 0.30
C GLN A 39 18.09 20.60 0.87
N ALA A 40 18.64 19.78 -0.02
CA ALA A 40 19.40 18.60 0.40
C ALA A 40 18.58 17.58 1.23
N PHE A 41 17.26 17.56 1.05
CA PHE A 41 16.36 16.62 1.72
C PHE A 41 16.59 15.11 1.49
N PRO A 42 17.33 14.64 0.46
CA PRO A 42 17.77 13.25 0.39
C PRO A 42 18.79 12.89 1.50
N PRO A 43 18.83 11.63 1.96
CA PRO A 43 19.75 11.20 3.00
C PRO A 43 21.19 11.41 2.53
N ASN A 44 22.04 11.87 3.45
CA ASN A 44 23.48 12.18 3.29
C ASN A 44 23.86 13.62 2.95
N ILE A 45 22.93 14.58 3.00
CA ILE A 45 23.26 16.00 2.90
C ILE A 45 22.53 16.79 4.03
N LYS A 46 23.21 17.02 5.17
CA LYS A 46 22.73 17.84 6.32
C LYS A 46 21.47 17.35 7.08
N ASN A 47 21.08 18.11 8.11
CA ASN A 47 19.93 17.89 9.03
C ASN A 47 18.53 18.04 8.38
N SER A 48 18.43 18.17 7.06
CA SER A 48 17.17 18.45 6.33
C SER A 48 16.52 17.20 5.74
N TYR A 49 16.95 16.00 6.14
CA TYR A 49 16.40 14.75 5.62
C TYR A 49 14.88 14.68 5.79
N HIS A 50 14.17 14.60 4.66
CA HIS A 50 12.72 14.44 4.64
C HIS A 50 12.35 13.17 3.85
N LYS A 51 12.05 12.09 4.59
CA LYS A 51 11.82 10.76 4.02
C LYS A 51 10.73 10.74 2.93
N PRO A 52 9.53 11.32 3.12
CA PRO A 52 8.48 11.29 2.09
C PRO A 52 8.91 11.92 0.77
N SER A 53 9.52 13.12 0.84
CA SER A 53 10.00 13.83 -0.36
C SER A 53 11.15 13.11 -1.03
N THR A 54 12.07 12.54 -0.25
CA THR A 54 13.16 11.70 -0.76
C THR A 54 12.62 10.54 -1.58
N MET A 55 11.66 9.78 -1.03
CA MET A 55 11.12 8.60 -1.70
C MET A 55 10.40 8.97 -3.01
N MET A 56 9.68 10.09 -3.02
CA MET A 56 9.04 10.63 -4.23
C MET A 56 10.08 11.08 -5.27
N ALA A 57 11.11 11.81 -4.86
CA ALA A 57 12.20 12.23 -5.75
C ALA A 57 13.00 11.06 -6.32
N TYR A 58 13.23 10.03 -5.50
CA TYR A 58 13.87 8.78 -5.92
C TYR A 58 13.06 8.08 -7.00
N THR A 59 11.76 7.87 -6.76
CA THR A 59 10.84 7.21 -7.72
C THR A 59 10.81 7.95 -9.06
N ARG A 60 10.67 9.27 -9.04
CA ARG A 60 10.65 10.13 -10.25
C ARG A 60 11.97 10.10 -11.02
N SER A 61 13.10 10.10 -10.30
CA SER A 61 14.43 9.95 -10.92
C SER A 61 14.59 8.57 -11.55
N LEU A 62 14.18 7.53 -10.83
CA LEU A 62 14.28 6.16 -11.29
C LEU A 62 13.39 5.90 -12.51
N ALA A 63 12.23 6.56 -12.60
CA ALA A 63 11.34 6.45 -13.75
C ALA A 63 12.02 6.90 -15.05
N LEU A 64 12.69 8.07 -15.01
CA LEU A 64 13.48 8.56 -16.14
C LEU A 64 14.65 7.62 -16.47
N LEU A 65 15.40 7.19 -15.45
CA LEU A 65 16.57 6.33 -15.68
C LEU A 65 16.17 4.98 -16.27
N ARG A 66 15.11 4.35 -15.77
CA ARG A 66 14.62 3.06 -16.30
C ARG A 66 14.04 3.20 -17.69
N SER A 67 13.33 4.29 -18.00
CA SER A 67 12.75 4.49 -19.34
C SER A 67 13.81 4.72 -20.42
N VAL A 68 14.95 5.33 -20.07
CA VAL A 68 16.03 5.62 -21.02
C VAL A 68 17.10 4.52 -21.06
N MET A 69 17.44 3.94 -19.91
CA MET A 69 18.61 3.06 -19.74
C MET A 69 18.28 1.64 -19.26
N GLY A 70 17.08 1.43 -18.71
CA GLY A 70 16.74 0.18 -18.02
C GLY A 70 17.55 -0.06 -16.74
N PRO A 71 17.55 -1.30 -16.20
CA PRO A 71 16.69 -2.41 -16.60
C PRO A 71 15.21 -2.15 -16.24
N ILE A 72 14.32 -2.77 -17.00
CA ILE A 72 12.87 -2.77 -16.74
C ILE A 72 12.51 -4.15 -16.18
N TYR A 73 11.97 -4.18 -14.97
CA TYR A 73 11.58 -5.41 -14.29
C TYR A 73 10.08 -5.68 -14.46
N ASN A 74 9.71 -6.95 -14.57
CA ASN A 74 8.32 -7.35 -14.50
C ASN A 74 7.88 -7.42 -13.03
N LEU A 75 7.46 -6.28 -12.47
CA LEU A 75 7.07 -6.19 -11.06
C LEU A 75 5.88 -7.09 -10.72
N SER A 76 4.96 -7.31 -11.67
CA SER A 76 3.83 -8.23 -11.46
C SER A 76 4.33 -9.65 -11.22
N GLN A 77 5.23 -10.14 -12.06
CA GLN A 77 5.76 -11.50 -11.92
C GLN A 77 6.55 -11.67 -10.61
N LEU A 78 7.32 -10.66 -10.21
CA LEU A 78 8.08 -10.70 -8.95
C LEU A 78 7.12 -10.79 -7.74
N TRP A 79 6.02 -10.05 -7.79
CA TRP A 79 4.99 -10.10 -6.74
C TRP A 79 4.21 -11.40 -6.74
N ASP A 80 3.78 -11.89 -7.90
CA ASP A 80 3.06 -13.17 -7.97
C ASP A 80 3.93 -14.33 -7.43
N MET A 81 5.24 -14.29 -7.69
CA MET A 81 6.19 -15.25 -7.12
C MET A 81 6.33 -15.10 -5.59
N HIS A 82 6.34 -13.86 -5.10
CA HIS A 82 6.37 -13.59 -3.66
C HIS A 82 5.15 -14.20 -2.95
N CYS A 83 3.94 -13.86 -3.41
CA CYS A 83 2.70 -14.38 -2.86
C CYS A 83 2.62 -15.91 -2.98
N TYR A 84 3.12 -16.48 -4.08
CA TYR A 84 3.17 -17.93 -4.24
C TYR A 84 3.98 -18.59 -3.10
N HIS A 85 5.11 -18.00 -2.70
CA HIS A 85 5.89 -18.53 -1.58
C HIS A 85 5.22 -18.36 -0.22
N GLU A 86 4.57 -17.22 0.01
CA GLU A 86 3.87 -16.92 1.26
C GLU A 86 2.63 -17.78 1.48
N PHE A 87 1.78 -17.92 0.45
CA PHE A 87 0.45 -18.49 0.60
C PHE A 87 0.32 -19.91 0.07
N ALA A 88 0.99 -20.23 -1.04
CA ALA A 88 0.85 -21.54 -1.70
C ALA A 88 1.88 -22.56 -1.19
N THR A 89 3.18 -22.23 -1.24
CA THR A 89 4.22 -23.16 -0.75
C THR A 89 4.48 -23.03 0.74
N ARG A 90 4.09 -21.90 1.34
CA ARG A 90 4.32 -21.60 2.76
C ARG A 90 5.79 -21.76 3.17
N ASP A 91 6.70 -21.23 2.34
CA ASP A 91 8.15 -21.42 2.46
C ASP A 91 8.84 -20.09 2.82
N VAL A 92 9.16 -19.93 4.11
CA VAL A 92 9.80 -18.70 4.62
C VAL A 92 11.16 -18.43 3.96
N PRO A 93 12.11 -19.39 3.88
CA PRO A 93 13.35 -19.18 3.12
C PRO A 93 13.13 -18.71 1.68
N ALA A 94 12.18 -19.32 0.95
CA ALA A 94 11.90 -18.93 -0.43
C ALA A 94 11.30 -17.52 -0.50
N THR A 95 10.34 -17.18 0.37
CA THR A 95 9.79 -15.82 0.50
C THR A 95 10.89 -14.80 0.76
N MET A 96 11.72 -15.01 1.78
CA MET A 96 12.81 -14.10 2.13
C MET A 96 13.83 -13.94 0.99
N SER A 97 14.04 -14.97 0.16
CA SER A 97 14.96 -14.90 -0.98
C SER A 97 14.52 -13.90 -2.08
N THR A 98 13.22 -13.61 -2.17
CA THR A 98 12.68 -12.61 -3.11
C THR A 98 12.79 -11.16 -2.60
N MET A 99 13.23 -10.98 -1.35
CA MET A 99 13.37 -9.67 -0.72
C MET A 99 14.81 -9.17 -0.75
N VAL A 100 14.98 -7.86 -0.52
CA VAL A 100 16.29 -7.24 -0.26
C VAL A 100 16.84 -7.69 1.11
N ASP A 101 18.12 -7.40 1.38
CA ASP A 101 18.79 -7.82 2.62
C ASP A 101 18.16 -7.22 3.89
N GLU A 102 17.62 -6.00 3.80
CA GLU A 102 16.95 -5.31 4.92
C GLU A 102 15.51 -4.91 4.52
N PRO A 103 14.58 -5.90 4.43
CA PRO A 103 13.21 -5.65 4.02
C PRO A 103 12.33 -5.28 5.22
N TYR A 104 11.11 -4.82 4.96
CA TYR A 104 10.11 -4.77 6.02
C TYR A 104 8.68 -4.95 5.51
N VAL A 105 7.81 -5.47 6.36
CA VAL A 105 6.36 -5.53 6.13
C VAL A 105 5.67 -4.76 7.23
N ASN A 106 4.64 -3.99 6.86
CA ASN A 106 3.79 -3.30 7.81
C ASN A 106 2.32 -3.49 7.46
N HIS A 107 1.63 -4.26 8.30
CA HIS A 107 0.18 -4.36 8.30
C HIS A 107 -0.39 -3.16 9.05
N ILE A 108 -0.85 -2.16 8.30
CA ILE A 108 -1.13 -0.83 8.83
C ILE A 108 -2.21 -0.82 9.93
N PRO A 109 -3.35 -1.55 9.79
CA PRO A 109 -4.41 -1.47 10.78
C PRO A 109 -4.07 -2.04 12.15
N THR A 110 -3.15 -3.01 12.21
CA THR A 110 -2.76 -3.70 13.45
C THR A 110 -1.32 -3.42 13.87
N MET A 111 -0.56 -2.67 13.06
CA MET A 111 0.87 -2.39 13.26
C MET A 111 1.73 -3.65 13.42
N THR A 112 1.33 -4.76 12.80
CA THR A 112 2.10 -6.02 12.81
C THR A 112 3.05 -6.10 11.61
N GLY A 113 4.03 -6.98 11.70
CA GLY A 113 5.05 -7.17 10.65
C GLY A 113 6.45 -7.31 11.24
N GLY A 114 7.46 -6.94 10.47
CA GLY A 114 8.86 -7.03 10.87
C GLY A 114 9.75 -6.11 10.04
N VAL A 115 10.84 -5.63 10.64
CA VAL A 115 11.84 -4.77 9.99
C VAL A 115 13.21 -5.43 10.05
N GLY A 116 13.85 -5.55 8.89
CA GLY A 116 15.12 -6.26 8.71
C GLY A 116 14.93 -7.77 8.59
N SER A 117 15.94 -8.44 8.03
CA SER A 117 15.83 -9.86 7.67
C SER A 117 15.50 -10.76 8.87
N GLU A 118 16.11 -10.50 10.03
CA GLU A 118 15.90 -11.33 11.23
C GLU A 118 14.47 -11.23 11.76
N GLN A 119 13.98 -10.02 12.01
CA GLN A 119 12.64 -9.82 12.57
C GLN A 119 11.56 -10.26 11.57
N LEU A 120 11.74 -9.97 10.28
CA LEU A 120 10.76 -10.39 9.29
C LEU A 120 10.73 -11.91 9.10
N SER A 121 11.89 -12.58 9.08
CA SER A 121 11.94 -14.06 9.03
C SER A 121 11.24 -14.69 10.23
N ARG A 122 11.45 -14.13 11.43
CA ARG A 122 10.78 -14.57 12.65
C ARG A 122 9.26 -14.34 12.56
N PHE A 123 8.84 -13.16 12.11
CA PHE A 123 7.43 -12.84 11.91
C PHE A 123 6.77 -13.83 10.94
N TYR A 124 7.38 -14.06 9.78
CA TYR A 124 6.86 -15.01 8.80
C TYR A 124 6.78 -16.44 9.32
N LYS A 125 7.79 -16.89 10.05
CA LYS A 125 7.84 -18.26 10.56
C LYS A 125 6.80 -18.56 11.62
N TYR A 126 6.49 -17.59 12.49
CA TYR A 126 5.68 -17.85 13.69
C TYR A 126 4.31 -17.18 13.68
N HIS A 127 4.08 -16.16 12.85
CA HIS A 127 2.89 -15.29 12.95
C HIS A 127 2.16 -15.04 11.63
N PHE A 128 2.67 -15.55 10.49
CA PHE A 128 2.09 -15.25 9.18
C PHE A 128 1.81 -16.50 8.34
N VAL A 129 2.86 -17.15 7.83
CA VAL A 129 2.75 -18.15 6.77
C VAL A 129 1.87 -19.35 7.16
N ASP A 130 2.08 -19.89 8.37
CA ASP A 130 1.30 -21.01 8.91
C ASP A 130 0.03 -20.56 9.66
N ALA A 131 -0.10 -19.26 9.95
CA ALA A 131 -1.24 -18.67 10.65
C ALA A 131 -2.46 -18.45 9.74
N ASN A 132 -2.26 -18.39 8.43
CA ASN A 132 -3.35 -18.24 7.47
C ASN A 132 -4.23 -19.51 7.44
N PRO A 133 -5.56 -19.37 7.53
CA PRO A 133 -6.51 -20.46 7.31
C PRO A 133 -6.27 -21.24 6.01
N ASP A 134 -6.72 -22.51 5.97
CA ASP A 134 -6.49 -23.36 4.80
C ASP A 134 -7.37 -22.97 3.61
N ASP A 135 -8.48 -22.26 3.87
CA ASP A 135 -9.39 -21.71 2.86
C ASP A 135 -9.05 -20.25 2.47
N THR A 136 -7.91 -19.74 2.92
CA THR A 136 -7.46 -18.38 2.55
C THR A 136 -7.35 -18.25 1.03
N ALA A 137 -8.05 -17.26 0.48
CA ALA A 137 -8.03 -16.94 -0.94
C ALA A 137 -7.78 -15.45 -1.17
N LEU A 138 -6.99 -15.15 -2.19
CA LEU A 138 -6.69 -13.81 -2.66
C LEU A 138 -7.34 -13.68 -4.05
N ILE A 139 -8.41 -12.88 -4.17
CA ILE A 139 -9.11 -12.65 -5.43
C ILE A 139 -8.68 -11.28 -5.97
N PRO A 140 -7.90 -11.20 -7.06
CA PRO A 140 -7.45 -9.92 -7.60
C PRO A 140 -8.61 -9.07 -8.11
N ILE A 141 -8.60 -7.78 -7.80
CA ILE A 141 -9.59 -6.78 -8.27
C ILE A 141 -8.93 -5.82 -9.24
N SER A 142 -7.81 -5.21 -8.85
CA SER A 142 -7.06 -4.30 -9.71
C SER A 142 -5.58 -4.30 -9.36
N ARG A 143 -4.72 -4.01 -10.34
CA ARG A 143 -3.27 -3.89 -10.14
C ARG A 143 -2.72 -2.70 -10.91
N THR A 144 -2.11 -1.76 -10.21
CA THR A 144 -1.42 -0.61 -10.80
C THR A 144 0.08 -0.81 -10.70
N ILE A 145 0.78 -0.81 -11.84
CA ILE A 145 2.22 -1.03 -11.91
C ILE A 145 2.91 0.30 -12.17
N GLY A 146 3.75 0.72 -11.22
CA GLY A 146 4.63 1.88 -11.34
C GLY A 146 6.06 1.48 -11.72
N THR A 147 6.98 2.43 -11.58
CA THR A 147 8.39 2.20 -11.90
C THR A 147 9.05 1.22 -10.94
N ASP A 148 8.88 1.40 -9.63
CA ASP A 148 9.53 0.64 -8.56
C ASP A 148 8.53 0.19 -7.49
N ARG A 149 7.24 0.27 -7.81
CA ARG A 149 6.15 -0.01 -6.89
C ARG A 149 4.98 -0.55 -7.66
N LEU A 150 4.23 -1.45 -7.05
CA LEU A 150 2.88 -1.76 -7.49
C LEU A 150 1.89 -1.54 -6.34
N VAL A 151 0.64 -1.32 -6.73
CA VAL A 151 -0.50 -1.31 -5.84
C VAL A 151 -1.41 -2.43 -6.30
N ASP A 152 -1.66 -3.39 -5.42
CA ASP A 152 -2.51 -4.55 -5.67
C ASP A 152 -3.75 -4.46 -4.78
N GLU A 153 -4.92 -4.46 -5.40
CA GLU A 153 -6.22 -4.45 -4.74
C GLU A 153 -6.86 -5.82 -4.93
N MET A 154 -7.29 -6.43 -3.83
CA MET A 154 -7.84 -7.79 -3.82
C MET A 154 -8.94 -7.93 -2.78
N LEU A 155 -9.81 -8.92 -2.96
CA LEU A 155 -10.57 -9.47 -1.84
C LEU A 155 -9.72 -10.52 -1.13
N PHE A 156 -9.50 -10.31 0.17
CA PHE A 156 -8.91 -11.30 1.05
C PHE A 156 -10.03 -12.06 1.77
N CYS A 157 -10.09 -13.35 1.51
CA CYS A 157 -11.18 -14.21 1.94
C CYS A 157 -10.66 -15.32 2.85
N PHE A 158 -11.32 -15.59 3.98
CA PHE A 158 -10.94 -16.69 4.86
C PHE A 158 -12.07 -17.03 5.86
N THR A 159 -12.08 -18.27 6.35
CA THR A 159 -12.82 -18.61 7.57
C THR A 159 -11.90 -18.41 8.77
N HIS A 160 -12.34 -17.68 9.80
CA HIS A 160 -11.56 -17.47 11.03
C HIS A 160 -11.53 -18.73 11.91
N SER A 161 -10.83 -19.77 11.42
CA SER A 161 -10.77 -21.13 11.99
C SER A 161 -9.55 -21.38 12.88
N ARG A 162 -8.62 -20.43 12.93
CA ARG A 162 -7.41 -20.42 13.77
C ARG A 162 -7.04 -18.97 14.08
N GLU A 163 -6.18 -18.75 15.07
CA GLU A 163 -5.66 -17.42 15.37
C GLU A 163 -4.87 -16.87 14.18
N ILE A 164 -5.09 -15.59 13.84
CA ILE A 164 -4.44 -14.89 12.73
C ILE A 164 -3.74 -13.66 13.29
N ASP A 165 -2.59 -13.87 13.97
CA ASP A 165 -1.88 -12.83 14.72
C ASP A 165 -1.68 -11.51 13.98
N TRP A 166 -1.40 -11.59 12.67
CA TRP A 166 -1.09 -10.42 11.88
C TRP A 166 -2.31 -9.52 11.61
N MET A 167 -3.52 -10.10 11.53
CA MET A 167 -4.77 -9.38 11.24
C MET A 167 -5.68 -9.22 12.46
N LEU A 168 -5.66 -10.19 13.37
CA LEU A 168 -6.57 -10.34 14.51
C LEU A 168 -5.79 -10.73 15.78
N PRO A 169 -4.81 -9.93 16.22
CA PRO A 169 -3.96 -10.28 17.34
C PRO A 169 -4.78 -10.50 18.63
N GLY A 170 -4.68 -11.69 19.22
CA GLY A 170 -5.35 -12.07 20.45
C GLY A 170 -6.86 -12.34 20.33
N VAL A 171 -7.38 -12.52 19.11
CA VAL A 171 -8.78 -12.91 18.89
C VAL A 171 -8.86 -14.41 18.61
N GLU A 172 -9.60 -15.11 19.46
CA GLU A 172 -9.84 -16.55 19.30
C GLU A 172 -10.64 -16.87 18.02
N PRO A 173 -10.46 -18.07 17.44
CA PRO A 173 -11.18 -18.50 16.25
C PRO A 173 -12.70 -18.39 16.41
N THR A 174 -13.32 -17.54 15.60
CA THR A 174 -14.78 -17.33 15.67
C THR A 174 -15.58 -18.30 14.79
N GLY A 175 -14.90 -18.99 13.86
CA GLY A 175 -15.54 -19.84 12.85
C GLY A 175 -16.34 -19.08 11.78
N LYS A 176 -16.34 -17.75 11.80
CA LYS A 176 -17.04 -16.92 10.81
C LYS A 176 -16.19 -16.72 9.56
N TYR A 177 -16.86 -16.65 8.43
CA TYR A 177 -16.26 -16.30 7.16
C TYR A 177 -16.11 -14.78 7.04
N VAL A 178 -14.98 -14.34 6.49
CA VAL A 178 -14.65 -12.94 6.27
C VAL A 178 -14.26 -12.76 4.81
N GLU A 179 -14.82 -11.73 4.18
CA GLU A 179 -14.32 -11.16 2.93
C GLU A 179 -14.03 -9.68 3.15
N ILE A 180 -12.81 -9.24 2.86
CA ILE A 180 -12.40 -7.86 3.08
C ILE A 180 -11.60 -7.32 1.89
N PRO A 181 -11.93 -6.13 1.37
CA PRO A 181 -11.04 -5.39 0.49
C PRO A 181 -9.69 -5.12 1.17
N LEU A 182 -8.62 -5.56 0.53
CA LEU A 182 -7.25 -5.41 1.00
C LEU A 182 -6.40 -4.79 -0.11
N VAL A 183 -5.56 -3.83 0.27
CA VAL A 183 -4.64 -3.14 -0.64
C VAL A 183 -3.20 -3.35 -0.18
N ALA A 184 -2.40 -3.97 -1.03
CA ALA A 184 -0.96 -4.13 -0.84
C ALA A 184 -0.20 -3.10 -1.69
N ILE A 185 0.59 -2.25 -1.03
CA ILE A 185 1.51 -1.33 -1.68
C ILE A 185 2.92 -1.92 -1.55
N VAL A 186 3.44 -2.45 -2.64
CA VAL A 186 4.70 -3.23 -2.66
C VAL A 186 5.76 -2.43 -3.39
N ASN A 187 6.87 -2.13 -2.71
CA ASN A 187 8.01 -1.42 -3.29
C ASN A 187 9.18 -2.38 -3.57
N PHE A 188 9.90 -2.10 -4.66
CA PHE A 188 10.99 -2.92 -5.15
C PHE A 188 12.28 -2.12 -5.26
N ARG A 189 13.42 -2.79 -5.06
CA ARG A 189 14.75 -2.31 -5.43
C ARG A 189 15.37 -3.34 -6.37
N GLY A 190 15.56 -2.95 -7.63
CA GLY A 190 15.93 -3.91 -8.66
C GLY A 190 14.81 -4.93 -8.88
N ASP A 191 15.16 -6.20 -8.82
CA ASP A 191 14.30 -7.39 -8.92
C ASP A 191 13.84 -7.94 -7.56
N LYS A 192 14.09 -7.23 -6.45
CA LYS A 192 13.76 -7.68 -5.09
C LYS A 192 12.77 -6.76 -4.40
N LEU A 193 11.89 -7.34 -3.59
CA LEU A 193 10.96 -6.60 -2.75
C LEU A 193 11.72 -5.89 -1.62
N CYS A 194 11.46 -4.59 -1.46
CA CYS A 194 12.03 -3.78 -0.39
C CYS A 194 11.09 -3.68 0.80
N HIS A 195 9.80 -3.43 0.55
CA HIS A 195 8.82 -3.34 1.61
C HIS A 195 7.40 -3.45 1.12
N GLU A 196 6.52 -3.75 2.06
CA GLU A 196 5.08 -3.84 1.87
C GLU A 196 4.36 -2.99 2.90
N HIS A 197 3.39 -2.19 2.43
CA HIS A 197 2.38 -1.60 3.28
C HIS A 197 1.03 -2.20 2.92
N ILE A 198 0.41 -2.89 3.86
CA ILE A 198 -0.83 -3.63 3.65
C ILE A 198 -1.95 -2.95 4.43
N TYR A 199 -3.02 -2.60 3.73
CA TYR A 199 -4.17 -1.87 4.25
C TYR A 199 -5.43 -2.69 4.11
N TRP A 200 -6.30 -2.60 5.11
CA TRP A 200 -7.68 -3.06 5.07
C TRP A 200 -8.50 -2.26 6.09
N ASP A 201 -9.82 -2.37 6.06
CA ASP A 201 -10.67 -1.79 7.09
C ASP A 201 -10.87 -2.78 8.25
N GLN A 202 -10.17 -2.54 9.36
CA GLN A 202 -10.27 -3.38 10.55
C GLN A 202 -11.68 -3.36 11.16
N ALA A 203 -12.42 -2.25 11.07
CA ALA A 203 -13.78 -2.21 11.61
C ALA A 203 -14.70 -3.17 10.85
N SER A 204 -14.63 -3.17 9.52
CA SER A 204 -15.37 -4.11 8.68
C SER A 204 -15.05 -5.58 9.00
N VAL A 205 -13.78 -5.90 9.26
CA VAL A 205 -13.38 -7.25 9.71
C VAL A 205 -14.01 -7.58 11.07
N LEU A 206 -13.92 -6.68 12.06
CA LEU A 206 -14.48 -6.90 13.39
C LEU A 206 -16.01 -7.02 13.39
N VAL A 207 -16.72 -6.29 12.51
CA VAL A 207 -18.18 -6.44 12.29
C VAL A 207 -18.49 -7.84 11.77
N GLN A 208 -17.77 -8.31 10.74
CA GLN A 208 -17.99 -9.65 10.17
C GLN A 208 -17.73 -10.75 11.21
N LEU A 209 -16.77 -10.54 12.10
CA LEU A 209 -16.49 -11.43 13.23
C LEU A 209 -17.50 -11.30 14.39
N GLY A 210 -18.37 -10.29 14.36
CA GLY A 210 -19.34 -9.97 15.41
C GLY A 210 -18.71 -9.51 16.71
N LEU A 211 -17.57 -8.85 16.63
CA LEU A 211 -16.83 -8.28 17.76
C LEU A 211 -17.21 -6.81 18.02
N ILE A 212 -17.78 -6.13 17.02
CA ILE A 212 -18.41 -4.81 17.17
C ILE A 212 -19.80 -4.81 16.54
N ASP A 213 -20.71 -4.02 17.09
CA ASP A 213 -22.07 -3.85 16.56
C ASP A 213 -22.10 -2.71 15.53
N SER A 214 -22.42 -3.06 14.27
CA SER A 214 -22.54 -2.09 13.17
C SER A 214 -23.73 -1.14 13.31
N ASN A 215 -24.67 -1.40 14.23
CA ASN A 215 -25.79 -0.48 14.50
C ASN A 215 -25.37 0.73 15.34
N GLU A 216 -24.28 0.60 16.11
CA GLU A 216 -23.79 1.65 17.02
C GLU A 216 -22.75 2.56 16.36
N LEU A 217 -22.14 2.13 15.25
CA LEU A 217 -21.05 2.81 14.57
C LEU A 217 -21.35 2.99 13.07
N PRO A 218 -20.86 4.05 12.42
CA PRO A 218 -21.02 4.25 10.98
C PRO A 218 -20.05 3.38 10.17
N VAL A 219 -20.17 2.05 10.34
CA VAL A 219 -19.28 1.03 9.74
C VAL A 219 -20.11 0.03 8.95
N ALA A 220 -19.58 -0.42 7.83
CA ALA A 220 -20.12 -1.55 7.08
C ALA A 220 -19.36 -2.83 7.47
N GLY A 221 -19.91 -4.00 7.12
CA GLY A 221 -19.22 -5.29 7.29
C GLY A 221 -18.91 -5.88 5.93
N HIS A 222 -19.48 -7.06 5.68
CA HIS A 222 -19.32 -7.79 4.42
C HIS A 222 -19.84 -7.01 3.20
N GLU A 223 -20.75 -6.06 3.39
CA GLU A 223 -21.28 -5.21 2.32
C GLU A 223 -20.18 -4.43 1.59
N THR A 224 -19.04 -4.16 2.24
CA THR A 224 -17.87 -3.52 1.61
C THR A 224 -17.28 -4.37 0.48
N ALA A 225 -17.15 -5.68 0.70
CA ALA A 225 -16.65 -6.62 -0.30
C ALA A 225 -17.63 -6.75 -1.48
N VAL A 226 -18.93 -6.89 -1.18
CA VAL A 226 -19.98 -6.99 -2.21
C VAL A 226 -20.04 -5.73 -3.07
N LYS A 227 -20.01 -4.54 -2.45
CA LYS A 227 -20.05 -3.26 -3.18
C LYS A 227 -18.78 -3.02 -4.02
N LEU A 228 -17.63 -3.54 -3.61
CA LEU A 228 -16.39 -3.44 -4.39
C LEU A 228 -16.52 -4.15 -5.74
N VAL A 229 -17.14 -5.33 -5.75
CA VAL A 229 -17.27 -6.16 -6.97
C VAL A 229 -18.54 -5.85 -7.78
N ASP A 230 -19.54 -5.24 -7.15
CA ASP A 230 -20.83 -4.89 -7.77
C ASP A 230 -21.22 -3.45 -7.42
N GLU A 231 -21.00 -2.55 -8.37
CA GLU A 231 -21.32 -1.14 -8.23
C GLU A 231 -22.83 -0.87 -8.19
N SER A 232 -23.69 -1.84 -8.48
CA SER A 232 -25.15 -1.70 -8.42
C SER A 232 -25.71 -1.75 -7.00
N GLN A 233 -24.93 -2.25 -6.03
CA GLN A 233 -25.35 -2.27 -4.62
C GLN A 233 -25.69 -0.87 -4.10
N PRO A 234 -26.65 -0.70 -3.19
CA PRO A 234 -27.09 0.63 -2.74
C PRO A 234 -25.95 1.47 -2.13
N SER A 235 -25.77 2.69 -2.62
CA SER A 235 -24.89 3.68 -2.00
C SER A 235 -25.61 4.43 -0.87
N ASN A 236 -24.84 5.06 0.02
CA ASN A 236 -25.32 6.04 1.00
C ASN A 236 -26.27 5.49 2.08
N THR A 237 -26.34 4.17 2.27
CA THR A 237 -27.18 3.53 3.30
C THR A 237 -26.83 3.95 4.73
N LEU A 238 -25.56 4.27 4.99
CA LEU A 238 -25.09 4.80 6.28
C LEU A 238 -25.26 6.34 6.42
N MET A 239 -25.52 7.05 5.32
CA MET A 239 -25.75 8.50 5.34
C MET A 239 -27.19 8.81 5.71
N ARG A 240 -27.49 8.93 7.01
CA ARG A 240 -28.85 9.23 7.52
C ARG A 240 -29.49 10.48 6.91
N ASN A 241 -28.67 11.44 6.47
CA ASN A 241 -29.12 12.69 5.85
C ASN A 241 -29.24 12.60 4.32
N TRP A 242 -28.98 11.45 3.68
CA TRP A 242 -29.03 11.29 2.23
C TRP A 242 -30.38 11.72 1.64
N ALA A 243 -31.48 11.28 2.25
CA ALA A 243 -32.84 11.63 1.85
C ALA A 243 -33.13 13.16 1.91
N SER A 244 -32.37 13.93 2.71
CA SER A 244 -32.56 15.39 2.78
C SER A 244 -32.19 16.14 1.49
N SER A 245 -31.54 15.45 0.55
CA SER A 245 -31.19 15.98 -0.77
C SER A 245 -32.22 15.65 -1.86
N GLU A 246 -33.21 14.81 -1.57
CA GLU A 246 -34.20 14.36 -2.55
C GLU A 246 -35.01 15.54 -3.09
N GLY A 247 -35.12 15.62 -4.43
CA GLY A 247 -35.84 16.69 -5.13
C GLY A 247 -35.16 18.06 -5.14
N LYS A 248 -33.98 18.23 -4.52
CA LYS A 248 -33.20 19.47 -4.66
C LYS A 248 -32.61 19.59 -6.09
N PRO A 249 -32.48 20.81 -6.64
CA PRO A 249 -31.82 21.00 -7.93
C PRO A 249 -30.39 20.48 -7.88
N ILE A 250 -30.02 19.66 -8.88
CA ILE A 250 -28.68 19.08 -9.00
C ILE A 250 -27.79 19.95 -9.91
N ASN A 251 -28.39 20.82 -10.73
CA ASN A 251 -27.72 21.78 -11.59
C ASN A 251 -28.48 23.11 -11.61
#